data_AF-A0A183P223-F1
#
_entry.id   AF-A0A183P223-F1
#
_cell.length_a   1.000
_cell.length_b   1.000
_cell.length_c   1.000
_cell.angle_alpha   90.00
_cell.angle_beta   90.00
_cell.angle_gamma   90.00
#
_symmetry.space_group_name_H-M   'P 1'
#
loop_
_entity.id
_entity.type
_entity.pdbx_description
1 polymer ?
#
loop_
_entity_poly.entity_id
_entity_poly.type
_entity_poly.pdbx_seq_one_letter_code
_entity_poly.pdbx_strand_id
1 'polypeptide(L)'
;MGSKLRLPCQFESELFRYPATRLGITRFRTTAYHLQANGLAKRCHRQLKSSVSAANVSQWTDAFPLVLLCVHKAVKADIGYTAAQLVYGTTLRIPGEFVDPSSSLMNMDLTSYTNRLANTMRSIKPASFRPQSIDVFVQLDL
;
A
#
# COMPACT_ATOMS: atom_id res chain seq x y z
N MET A 1 30.27 -20.49 21.71
CA MET A 1 29.82 -19.08 21.68
C MET A 1 28.32 -19.05 21.40
N GLY A 2 27.50 -19.06 22.46
CA GLY A 2 26.03 -19.05 22.33
C GLY A 2 25.52 -17.62 22.18
N SER A 3 25.03 -17.27 21.00
CA SER A 3 24.30 -16.02 20.78
C SER A 3 23.01 -16.07 21.60
N LYS A 4 23.05 -15.42 22.76
CA LYS A 4 21.93 -15.20 23.67
C LYS A 4 20.78 -14.62 22.85
N LEU A 5 19.72 -15.41 22.65
CA LEU A 5 18.42 -14.95 22.16
C LEU A 5 17.89 -13.93 23.19
N ARG A 6 18.30 -12.68 23.05
CA ARG A 6 17.80 -11.57 23.86
C ARG A 6 16.33 -11.41 23.47
N LEU A 7 15.42 -11.89 24.33
CA LEU A 7 14.02 -11.50 24.29
C LEU A 7 13.97 -9.96 24.29
N PRO A 8 13.17 -9.30 23.45
CA PRO A 8 13.04 -7.85 23.52
C PRO A 8 12.38 -7.51 24.85
N CYS A 9 13.16 -6.94 25.79
CA CYS A 9 12.69 -6.55 27.12
C CYS A 9 11.47 -5.60 27.06
N GLN A 10 11.27 -4.93 25.93
CA GLN A 10 10.12 -4.07 25.66
C GLN A 10 8.76 -4.81 25.81
N PHE A 11 8.66 -6.07 25.35
CA PHE A 11 7.41 -6.84 25.45
C PHE A 11 7.14 -7.40 26.86
N GLU A 12 8.15 -7.39 27.72
CA GLU A 12 8.06 -7.78 29.13
C GLU A 12 7.78 -6.60 30.06
N SER A 13 7.87 -5.37 29.55
CA SER A 13 7.65 -4.16 30.34
C SER A 13 6.22 -4.05 30.87
N GLU A 14 6.07 -3.36 32.01
CA GLU A 14 4.77 -3.00 32.58
C GLU A 14 3.95 -2.13 31.62
N LEU A 15 4.61 -1.24 30.87
CA LEU A 15 4.00 -0.42 29.84
C LEU A 15 3.31 -1.28 28.76
N PHE A 16 3.87 -2.43 28.40
CA PHE A 16 3.25 -3.36 27.45
C PHE A 16 2.22 -4.28 28.12
N ARG A 17 2.41 -4.63 29.40
CA ARG A 17 1.48 -5.48 30.18
C ARG A 17 0.13 -4.81 30.43
N TYR A 18 0.13 -3.53 30.75
CA TYR A 18 -1.07 -2.78 31.10
C TYR A 18 -2.15 -2.80 29.99
N PRO A 19 -1.85 -2.39 28.73
CA PRO A 19 -2.83 -2.44 27.66
C PRO A 19 -3.19 -3.88 27.26
N ALA A 20 -2.23 -4.82 27.28
CA ALA A 20 -2.51 -6.23 26.96
C ALA A 20 -3.55 -6.83 27.91
N THR A 21 -3.41 -6.58 29.22
CA THR A 21 -4.38 -7.03 30.23
C THR A 21 -5.74 -6.38 30.02
N ARG A 22 -5.80 -5.06 29.75
CA ARG A 22 -7.07 -4.36 29.51
C ARG A 22 -7.81 -4.85 28.27
N LEU A 23 -7.10 -5.28 27.24
CA LEU A 23 -7.67 -5.81 26.01
C LEU A 23 -7.92 -7.33 26.07
N GLY A 24 -7.68 -7.99 27.21
CA GLY A 24 -7.82 -9.44 27.36
C GLY A 24 -6.80 -10.26 26.57
N ILE A 25 -5.68 -9.65 26.16
CA ILE A 25 -4.64 -10.30 25.35
C ILE A 25 -3.76 -11.16 26.26
N THR A 26 -3.73 -12.46 25.99
CA THR A 26 -2.82 -13.40 26.66
C THR A 26 -1.44 -13.34 26.02
N ARG A 27 -0.40 -13.09 26.83
CA ARG A 27 1.00 -13.05 26.35
C ARG A 27 1.66 -14.40 26.51
N PHE A 28 2.21 -14.92 25.41
CA PHE A 28 3.00 -16.14 25.40
C PHE A 28 4.50 -15.83 25.28
N ARG A 29 5.30 -16.39 26.19
CA ARG A 29 6.76 -16.30 26.13
C ARG A 29 7.30 -17.44 25.28
N THR A 30 8.10 -17.09 24.27
CA THR A 30 8.86 -18.10 23.52
C THR A 30 10.01 -18.58 24.42
N THR A 31 9.97 -19.84 24.84
CA THR A 31 11.08 -20.46 25.57
C THR A 31 12.14 -20.95 24.58
N ALA A 32 13.37 -21.21 25.06
CA ALA A 32 14.48 -21.66 24.23
C ALA A 32 14.18 -22.96 23.45
N TYR A 33 13.27 -23.79 23.97
CA TYR A 33 12.93 -25.09 23.41
C TYR A 33 11.68 -25.08 22.50
N HIS A 34 10.94 -23.96 22.43
CA HIS A 34 9.71 -23.84 21.62
C HIS A 34 9.73 -22.59 20.74
N LEU A 35 10.61 -22.59 19.74
CA LEU A 35 10.93 -21.42 18.91
C LEU A 35 10.01 -21.23 17.69
N GLN A 36 9.04 -22.12 17.43
CA GLN A 36 8.27 -22.16 16.18
C GLN A 36 7.59 -20.82 15.86
N ALA A 37 6.88 -20.24 16.83
CA ALA A 37 6.19 -18.96 16.68
C ALA A 37 7.15 -17.81 16.38
N ASN A 38 8.26 -17.73 17.12
CA ASN A 38 9.31 -16.74 16.89
C ASN A 38 9.99 -16.93 15.52
N GLY A 39 10.14 -18.17 15.08
CA GLY A 39 10.67 -18.51 13.76
C GLY A 39 9.78 -18.00 12.62
N LEU A 40 8.45 -18.07 12.77
CA LEU A 40 7.50 -17.51 11.79
C LEU A 40 7.58 -15.98 11.75
N ALA A 41 7.57 -15.33 12.92
CA ALA A 41 7.70 -13.87 13.01
C ALA A 41 9.01 -13.35 12.40
N LYS A 42 10.13 -14.02 12.69
CA LYS A 42 11.45 -13.69 12.11
C LYS A 42 11.49 -13.86 10.60
N ARG A 43 10.88 -14.93 10.07
CA ARG A 43 10.79 -15.16 8.61
C ARG A 43 9.98 -14.07 7.93
N CYS A 44 8.81 -13.73 8.49
CA CYS A 44 7.97 -12.62 8.01
C CYS A 44 8.76 -11.30 8.00
N HIS A 45 9.42 -10.98 9.11
CA HIS A 45 10.19 -9.74 9.23
C HIS A 45 11.36 -9.66 8.24
N ARG A 46 12.04 -10.79 7.96
CA ARG A 46 13.10 -10.85 6.94
C ARG A 46 12.56 -10.60 5.54
N GLN A 47 11.42 -11.20 5.18
CA GLN A 47 10.77 -10.97 3.89
C GLN A 47 10.35 -9.50 3.74
N LEU A 48 9.77 -8.91 4.79
CA LEU A 48 9.38 -7.51 4.79
C LEU A 48 10.58 -6.58 4.59
N LYS A 49 11.65 -6.79 5.36
CA LYS A 49 12.91 -6.03 5.20
C LYS A 49 13.49 -6.14 3.80
N SER A 50 13.52 -7.36 3.23
CA SER A 50 13.99 -7.58 1.87
C SER A 50 13.14 -6.82 0.84
N SER A 51 11.82 -6.81 1.02
CA SER A 51 10.89 -6.14 0.09
C SER A 51 11.02 -4.62 0.17
N VAL A 52 11.15 -4.07 1.37
CA VAL A 52 11.43 -2.63 1.58
C VAL A 52 12.77 -2.24 0.97
N SER A 53 13.81 -3.06 1.17
CA SER A 53 15.13 -2.82 0.56
C SER A 53 15.09 -2.87 -0.97
N ALA A 54 14.29 -3.76 -1.55
CA ALA A 54 14.14 -3.88 -3.00
C ALA A 54 13.38 -2.71 -3.63
N ALA A 55 12.50 -2.04 -2.88
CA ALA A 55 11.81 -0.84 -3.35
C ALA A 55 12.77 0.34 -3.62
N ASN A 56 13.97 0.34 -2.99
CA ASN A 56 15.05 1.28 -3.24
C ASN A 56 14.63 2.77 -3.20
N VAL A 57 13.75 3.13 -2.27
CA VAL A 57 13.31 4.52 -2.04
C VAL A 57 14.10 5.16 -0.90
N SER A 58 14.38 6.46 -1.00
CA SER A 58 15.10 7.22 0.04
C SER A 58 14.32 7.26 1.36
N GLN A 59 13.00 7.47 1.27
CA GLN A 59 12.08 7.44 2.40
C GLN A 59 11.24 6.16 2.36
N TRP A 60 11.74 5.13 3.03
CA TRP A 60 11.12 3.79 3.03
C TRP A 60 9.70 3.75 3.58
N THR A 61 9.33 4.70 4.44
CA THR A 61 7.98 4.81 5.02
C THR A 61 6.92 5.11 3.96
N ASP A 62 7.28 5.81 2.89
CA ASP A 62 6.34 6.20 1.84
C ASP A 62 6.02 5.03 0.92
N ALA A 63 6.99 4.13 0.71
CA ALA A 63 6.79 2.87 -0.01
C ALA A 63 6.19 1.77 0.87
N PHE A 64 6.18 1.93 2.19
CA PHE A 64 5.79 0.88 3.12
C PHE A 64 4.35 0.37 2.92
N PRO A 65 3.32 1.22 2.70
CA PRO A 65 1.97 0.75 2.42
C PRO A 65 1.89 -0.12 1.16
N LEU A 66 2.62 0.24 0.11
CA LEU A 66 2.67 -0.50 -1.14
C LEU A 66 3.40 -1.84 -0.96
N VAL A 67 4.51 -1.85 -0.22
CA VAL A 67 5.24 -3.09 0.10
C VAL A 67 4.36 -4.06 0.88
N LEU A 68 3.62 -3.59 1.89
CA LEU A 68 2.69 -4.43 2.65
C LEU A 68 1.56 -4.98 1.77
N LEU A 69 1.01 -4.15 0.87
CA LEU A 69 0.01 -4.57 -0.09
C LEU A 69 0.53 -5.71 -0.99
N CYS A 70 1.76 -5.58 -1.51
CA CYS A 70 2.40 -6.61 -2.31
C CYS A 70 2.63 -7.90 -1.50
N VAL A 71 3.09 -7.80 -0.24
CA VAL A 71 3.26 -8.97 0.63
C VAL A 71 1.93 -9.68 0.90
N HIS A 72 0.83 -8.94 1.08
CA HIS A 72 -0.49 -9.54 1.29
C HIS A 72 -1.06 -10.25 0.07
N LYS A 73 -0.69 -9.79 -1.14
CA LYS A 73 -1.13 -10.38 -2.41
C LYS A 73 -0.18 -11.44 -2.97
N ALA A 74 1.04 -11.54 -2.45
CA ALA A 74 1.96 -12.59 -2.87
C ALA A 74 1.42 -13.96 -2.43
N VAL A 75 1.36 -14.89 -3.39
CA VAL A 75 1.02 -16.29 -3.09
C VAL A 75 2.16 -16.91 -2.31
N LYS A 76 1.85 -17.48 -1.14
CA LYS A 76 2.84 -18.21 -0.36
C LYS A 76 2.88 -19.66 -0.86
N ALA A 77 4.00 -20.04 -1.48
CA ALA A 77 4.17 -21.34 -2.13
C ALA A 77 3.80 -22.55 -1.26
N ASP A 78 4.14 -22.51 0.04
CA ASP A 78 3.86 -23.62 0.97
C ASP A 78 2.36 -23.91 1.14
N ILE A 79 1.50 -22.90 0.99
CA ILE A 79 0.05 -22.99 1.25
C ILE A 79 -0.80 -22.80 0.00
N GLY A 80 -0.23 -22.26 -1.09
CA GLY A 80 -0.96 -22.00 -2.34
C GLY A 80 -1.94 -20.81 -2.29
N TYR A 81 -2.06 -20.13 -1.15
CA TYR A 81 -2.94 -18.97 -0.95
C TYR A 81 -2.16 -17.71 -0.60
N THR A 82 -2.77 -16.55 -0.88
CA THR A 82 -2.29 -15.24 -0.42
C THR A 82 -2.77 -14.94 1.00
N ALA A 83 -2.07 -14.07 1.73
CA ALA A 83 -2.50 -13.67 3.07
C ALA A 83 -3.85 -12.94 3.02
N ALA A 84 -4.09 -12.12 2.00
CA ALA A 84 -5.37 -11.45 1.79
C ALA A 84 -6.52 -12.45 1.59
N GLN A 85 -6.33 -13.51 0.82
CA GLN A 85 -7.34 -14.56 0.65
C GLN A 85 -7.64 -15.28 1.95
N LEU A 86 -6.63 -15.58 2.77
CA LEU A 86 -6.85 -16.26 4.05
C LEU A 86 -7.62 -15.39 5.06
N VAL A 87 -7.42 -14.07 5.02
CA VAL A 87 -8.08 -13.14 5.96
C VAL A 87 -9.47 -12.73 5.48
N TYR A 88 -9.62 -12.42 4.20
CA TYR A 88 -10.86 -11.86 3.64
C TYR A 88 -11.72 -12.88 2.87
N GLY A 89 -11.24 -14.11 2.69
CA GLY A 89 -11.91 -15.14 1.90
C GLY A 89 -11.92 -14.87 0.39
N THR A 90 -11.28 -13.80 -0.08
CA THR A 90 -11.32 -13.35 -1.47
C THR A 90 -9.96 -12.84 -1.94
N THR A 91 -9.69 -12.91 -3.24
CA THR A 91 -8.54 -12.25 -3.83
C THR A 91 -8.75 -10.74 -3.75
N LEU A 92 -7.84 -10.04 -3.07
CA LEU A 92 -7.79 -8.58 -3.12
C LEU A 92 -7.61 -8.17 -4.60
N ARG A 93 -8.13 -7.01 -5.03
CA ARG A 93 -7.93 -6.47 -6.39
C ARG A 93 -7.35 -5.06 -6.26
N ILE A 94 -6.22 -4.79 -6.92
CA ILE A 94 -5.60 -3.44 -6.89
C ILE A 94 -6.12 -2.58 -8.04
N PRO A 95 -6.14 -1.24 -7.92
CA PRO A 95 -6.59 -0.33 -8.99
C PRO A 95 -6.05 -0.68 -10.39
N GLY A 96 -4.78 -1.08 -10.50
CA GLY A 96 -4.17 -1.49 -11.76
C GLY A 96 -4.72 -2.79 -12.38
N GLU A 97 -5.34 -3.67 -11.59
CA GLU A 97 -5.97 -4.91 -12.05
C GLU A 97 -7.43 -4.71 -12.49
N PHE A 98 -8.04 -3.53 -12.26
CA PHE A 98 -9.37 -3.21 -12.78
C PHE A 98 -9.33 -2.75 -14.24
N VAL A 99 -8.17 -2.30 -14.69
CA VAL A 99 -7.94 -2.02 -16.10
C VAL A 99 -7.68 -3.37 -16.75
N ASP A 100 -8.72 -3.98 -17.31
CA ASP A 100 -8.50 -5.08 -18.23
C ASP A 100 -7.57 -4.55 -19.33
N PRO A 101 -6.45 -5.23 -19.64
CA PRO A 101 -5.77 -5.03 -20.91
C PRO A 101 -6.75 -5.57 -21.96
N SER A 102 -7.75 -4.75 -22.29
CA SER A 102 -8.73 -5.11 -23.29
C SER A 102 -7.93 -5.50 -24.52
N SER A 103 -8.29 -6.64 -25.10
CA SER A 103 -7.86 -7.05 -26.44
C SER A 103 -8.06 -5.96 -27.51
N SER A 104 -8.71 -4.83 -27.17
CA SER A 104 -8.80 -3.61 -27.99
C SER A 104 -7.44 -2.93 -28.24
N LEU A 105 -6.42 -3.14 -27.40
CA LEU A 105 -5.10 -2.56 -27.64
C LEU A 105 -4.38 -3.21 -28.84
N MET A 106 -4.84 -4.39 -29.29
CA MET A 106 -4.30 -5.06 -30.47
C MET A 106 -5.01 -4.69 -31.78
N ASN A 107 -6.07 -3.87 -31.77
CA ASN A 107 -6.81 -3.51 -33.00
C ASN A 107 -7.37 -2.08 -33.05
N MET A 108 -7.12 -1.24 -32.04
CA MET A 108 -7.51 0.17 -32.12
C MET A 108 -6.38 0.97 -32.77
N ASP A 109 -6.56 1.33 -34.04
CA ASP A 109 -5.71 2.31 -34.71
C ASP A 109 -5.66 3.58 -33.86
N LEU A 110 -4.47 3.87 -33.31
CA LEU A 110 -4.20 5.02 -32.45
C LEU A 110 -4.62 6.34 -33.12
N THR A 111 -4.56 6.37 -34.46
CA THR A 111 -4.99 7.49 -35.30
C THR A 111 -6.50 7.72 -35.22
N SER A 112 -7.30 6.65 -35.21
CA SER A 112 -8.76 6.73 -35.07
C SER A 112 -9.17 7.26 -33.70
N TYR A 113 -8.50 6.82 -32.62
CA TYR A 113 -8.76 7.31 -31.27
C TYR A 113 -8.42 8.79 -31.11
N THR A 114 -7.23 9.20 -31.56
CA THR A 114 -6.78 10.61 -31.47
C THR A 114 -7.65 11.54 -32.30
N ASN A 115 -8.07 11.12 -33.49
CA ASN A 115 -9.02 11.88 -34.32
C ASN A 115 -10.38 12.03 -33.63
N ARG A 116 -10.91 10.95 -33.05
CA ARG A 116 -12.20 10.99 -32.34
C ARG A 116 -12.11 11.93 -31.13
N LEU A 117 -11.06 11.82 -30.33
CA LEU A 117 -10.83 12.68 -29.17
C LEU A 117 -10.68 14.16 -29.56
N ALA A 118 -9.90 14.46 -30.60
CA ALA A 118 -9.71 15.83 -31.09
C ALA A 118 -11.04 16.43 -31.58
N ASN A 119 -11.87 15.64 -32.27
CA ASN A 119 -13.18 16.09 -32.74
C ASN A 119 -14.14 16.35 -31.58
N THR A 120 -14.15 15.48 -30.55
CA THR A 120 -14.96 15.69 -29.34
C THR A 120 -14.51 16.95 -28.59
N MET A 121 -13.20 17.14 -28.39
CA MET A 121 -12.67 18.32 -27.72
C MET A 121 -12.98 19.62 -28.48
N ARG A 122 -12.95 19.59 -29.82
CA ARG A 122 -13.37 20.73 -30.66
C ARG A 122 -14.87 21.01 -30.60
N SER A 123 -15.70 20.01 -30.35
CA SER A 123 -17.15 20.20 -30.24
C SER A 123 -17.58 20.77 -28.89
N ILE A 124 -16.71 20.67 -27.87
CA ILE A 124 -16.95 21.26 -26.56
C ILE A 124 -16.75 22.77 -26.69
N LYS A 125 -17.83 23.53 -26.64
CA LYS A 125 -17.75 24.98 -26.52
C LYS A 125 -17.39 25.35 -25.08
N PRO A 126 -16.49 26.32 -24.84
CA PRO A 126 -16.23 26.81 -23.50
C PRO A 126 -17.55 27.31 -22.90
N ALA A 127 -17.85 26.84 -21.69
CA ALA A 127 -18.98 27.34 -20.93
C ALA A 127 -18.83 28.86 -20.81
N SER A 128 -19.91 29.61 -21.08
CA SER A 128 -19.91 31.06 -20.97
C SER A 128 -19.50 31.46 -19.55
N PHE A 129 -18.34 32.09 -19.43
CA PHE A 129 -17.94 32.73 -18.18
C PHE A 129 -18.83 33.94 -17.99
N ARG A 130 -19.57 34.01 -16.88
CA ARG A 130 -20.19 35.26 -16.44
C ARG A 130 -19.06 36.30 -16.26
N PRO A 131 -19.14 37.48 -16.88
CA PRO A 131 -18.19 38.55 -16.57
C PRO A 131 -18.33 38.86 -15.08
N GLN A 132 -17.29 38.58 -14.30
CA GLN A 132 -17.18 39.19 -12.98
C GLN A 132 -16.65 40.60 -13.21
N SER A 133 -17.45 41.60 -12.83
CA SER A 133 -17.01 42.99 -12.79
C SER A 133 -15.90 43.09 -11.75
N ILE A 134 -14.66 43.13 -12.21
CA ILE A 134 -13.54 43.51 -11.36
C ILE A 134 -13.53 45.03 -11.37
N ASP A 135 -14.14 45.66 -10.36
CA ASP A 135 -13.91 47.08 -10.10
C ASP A 135 -12.44 47.24 -9.70
N VAL A 136 -11.60 47.54 -10.69
CA VAL A 136 -10.20 47.90 -10.47
C VAL A 136 -10.19 49.34 -9.98
N PHE A 137 -10.12 49.53 -8.66
CA PHE A 137 -9.89 50.85 -8.07
C PHE A 137 -8.43 51.24 -8.28
N VAL A 138 -8.17 52.08 -9.27
CA VAL A 138 -6.87 52.76 -9.40
C VAL A 138 -6.95 54.02 -8.54
N GLN A 139 -6.22 54.03 -7.42
CA GLN A 139 -6.07 55.24 -6.63
C GLN A 139 -5.23 56.24 -7.44
N LEU A 140 -5.81 57.40 -7.74
CA LEU A 140 -5.10 58.51 -8.36
C LEU A 140 -4.35 59.25 -7.24
N ASP A 141 -3.03 59.13 -7.20
CA ASP A 141 -2.20 59.93 -6.30
C ASP A 141 -2.22 61.40 -6.75
N LEU A 142 -2.72 62.28 -5.87
CA LEU A 142 -2.30 63.68 -5.76
C LEU A 142 -2.38 64.17 -4.31
#